data_AF-A0A377KF65-F1
#
_entry.id   AF-A0A377KF65-F1
#
_cell.length_a   1.000
_cell.length_b   1.000
_cell.length_c   1.000
_cell.angle_alpha   90.00
_cell.angle_beta   90.00
_cell.angle_gamma   90.00
#
_symmetry.space_group_name_H-M   'P 1'
#
loop_
_entity.id
_entity.type
_entity.pdbx_description
1 polymer ?
#
loop_
_entity_poly.entity_id
_entity_poly.type
_entity_poly.pdbx_seq_one_letter_code
_entity_poly.pdbx_strand_id
1 'polypeptide(L)' 'MDVLAKAAKETAEEPAFQDALQKLNLNYAWLDAASFQTQISEQEKYFDELLTRLSLKK' A
#
# COMPACT_ATOMS: atom_id res chain seq x y z
N MET A 1 12.99 5.60 -12.62
CA MET A 1 11.69 5.17 -12.05
C MET A 1 11.46 3.68 -12.29
N ASP A 2 11.71 3.15 -13.50
CA ASP A 2 11.39 1.75 -13.85
C ASP A 2 12.20 0.66 -13.12
N VAL A 3 13.48 0.92 -12.79
CA VAL A 3 14.32 -0.10 -12.12
C VAL A 3 13.78 -0.46 -10.74
N LEU A 4 13.31 0.53 -9.98
CA LEU A 4 12.75 0.31 -8.64
C LEU A 4 11.39 -0.36 -8.72
N ALA A 5 10.52 0.06 -9.64
CA ALA A 5 9.21 -0.57 -9.85
C ALA A 5 9.35 -2.04 -10.27
N LYS A 6 10.31 -2.33 -11.15
CA LYS A 6 10.63 -3.70 -11.57
C LYS A 6 11.15 -4.54 -10.41
N ALA A 7 12.15 -4.06 -9.68
CA ALA A 7 12.71 -4.79 -8.54
C ALA A 7 11.66 -5.04 -7.44
N ALA A 8 10.79 -4.06 -7.17
CA ALA A 8 9.70 -4.20 -6.21
C ALA A 8 8.68 -5.25 -6.65
N LYS A 9 8.34 -5.28 -7.95
CA LYS A 9 7.46 -6.32 -8.51
C LYS A 9 8.07 -7.70 -8.39
N GLU A 10 9.33 -7.86 -8.81
CA GLU A 10 10.04 -9.15 -8.76
C GLU A 10 10.11 -9.67 -7.33
N THR A 11 10.46 -8.80 -6.36
CA THR A 11 10.49 -9.17 -4.93
C THR A 11 9.11 -9.56 -4.40
N ALA A 12 8.06 -8.87 -4.81
CA ALA A 12 6.69 -9.18 -4.39
C ALA A 12 6.22 -10.55 -4.91
N GLU A 13 6.66 -10.95 -6.09
CA GLU A 13 6.35 -12.25 -6.70
C GLU A 13 7.17 -13.41 -6.12
N GLU A 14 8.20 -13.15 -5.29
CA GLU A 14 9.00 -14.20 -4.67
C GLU A 14 8.19 -15.00 -3.63
N PRO A 15 8.14 -16.35 -3.73
CA PRO A 15 7.44 -17.19 -2.77
C PRO A 15 7.97 -17.03 -1.34
N ALA A 16 9.29 -16.88 -1.18
CA ALA A 16 9.92 -16.69 0.12
C ALA A 16 9.49 -15.36 0.79
N PHE A 17 9.23 -14.32 -0.01
CA PHE A 17 8.73 -13.05 0.49
C PHE A 17 7.28 -13.18 0.95
N GLN A 18 6.43 -13.86 0.18
CA GLN A 18 5.03 -14.11 0.55
C GLN A 18 4.92 -14.97 1.82
N ASP A 19 5.75 -16.02 1.94
CA ASP A 19 5.82 -16.84 3.16
C ASP A 19 6.28 -16.01 4.37
N ALA A 20 7.22 -15.08 4.18
CA ALA A 20 7.66 -14.16 5.24
C ALA A 20 6.53 -13.21 5.68
N LEU A 21 5.75 -12.66 4.73
CA LEU A 21 4.58 -11.84 5.04
C LEU A 21 3.55 -12.64 5.85
N GLN A 22 3.25 -13.87 5.44
CA GLN A 22 2.30 -14.73 6.16
C GLN A 22 2.76 -15.01 7.59
N LYS A 23 4.05 -15.31 7.82
CA LYS A 23 4.61 -15.53 9.16
C LYS A 23 4.50 -14.28 10.05
N LEU A 24 4.52 -13.09 9.47
CA LEU A 24 4.34 -11.82 10.16
C LEU A 24 2.87 -11.41 10.30
N ASN A 25 1.93 -12.26 9.89
CA ASN A 25 0.49 -11.96 9.83
C ASN A 25 0.18 -10.72 8.96
N LEU A 26 0.94 -10.54 7.88
CA LEU A 26 0.74 -9.50 6.87
C LEU A 26 0.15 -10.11 5.61
N ASN A 27 -0.73 -9.35 4.96
CA ASN A 27 -1.35 -9.76 3.71
C ASN A 27 -0.46 -9.39 2.52
N TYR A 28 -0.45 -10.26 1.51
CA TYR A 28 0.09 -9.90 0.21
C TYR A 28 -0.90 -8.99 -0.54
N ALA A 29 -0.45 -7.78 -0.90
CA ALA A 29 -1.28 -6.77 -1.56
C ALA A 29 -0.43 -5.89 -2.50
N TRP A 30 0.29 -6.50 -3.43
CA TRP A 30 1.09 -5.75 -4.40
C TRP A 30 0.20 -4.93 -5.35
N LEU A 31 0.62 -3.68 -5.61
CA LEU A 31 0.00 -2.76 -6.56
C LEU A 31 1.11 -2.12 -7.41
N ASP A 32 0.79 -1.82 -8.67
CA ASP A 32 1.65 -0.98 -9.49
C ASP A 32 1.64 0.48 -9.01
N ALA A 33 2.59 1.28 -9.48
CA ALA A 33 2.76 2.65 -9.02
C ALA A 33 1.51 3.55 -9.23
N ALA A 34 0.79 3.38 -10.34
CA ALA A 34 -0.40 4.18 -10.63
C ALA A 34 -1.56 3.77 -9.72
N SER A 35 -1.81 2.46 -9.61
CA SER A 35 -2.85 1.92 -8.72
C SER A 35 -2.58 2.28 -7.25
N PHE A 36 -1.33 2.22 -6.81
CA PHE A 36 -0.94 2.60 -5.46
C PHE A 36 -1.14 4.10 -5.20
N GLN A 37 -0.79 4.96 -6.16
CA GLN A 37 -1.01 6.40 -6.04
C GLN A 37 -2.51 6.73 -5.93
N THR A 38 -3.36 6.07 -6.71
CA THR A 38 -4.83 6.21 -6.60
C THR A 38 -5.30 5.83 -5.20
N GLN A 39 -4.83 4.70 -4.66
CA GLN A 39 -5.22 4.25 -3.33
C GLN A 39 -4.79 5.21 -2.22
N ILE A 40 -3.61 5.84 -2.35
CA ILE A 40 -3.15 6.88 -1.43
C ILE A 40 -4.10 8.07 -1.48
N SER A 41 -4.40 8.60 -2.67
CA SER A 41 -5.26 9.79 -2.80
C SER A 41 -6.69 9.54 -2.32
N GLU A 42 -7.23 8.34 -2.53
CA GLU A 42 -8.54 7.95 -1.99
C GLU A 42 -8.53 7.88 -0.46
N GLN A 43 -7.49 7.29 0.13
CA GLN A 43 -7.34 7.18 1.59
C GLN A 43 -7.12 8.55 2.23
N GLU A 44 -6.29 9.41 1.64
CA GLU A 44 -6.08 10.78 2.12
C GLU A 44 -7.40 11.53 2.23
N LYS A 45 -8.22 11.48 1.18
CA LYS A 45 -9.55 12.11 1.18
C LYS A 45 -10.46 11.50 2.25
N TYR A 46 -10.53 10.17 2.32
CA TYR A 46 -11.37 9.48 3.29
C TYR A 46 -11.00 9.85 4.74
N PHE A 47 -9.70 9.83 5.06
CA PHE A 47 -9.24 10.15 6.40
C PHE A 47 -9.41 11.64 6.72
N ASP A 48 -9.27 12.54 5.76
CA ASP A 48 -9.54 13.96 5.99
C ASP A 48 -11.02 14.23 6.33
N GLU A 49 -11.92 13.60 5.58
CA GLU A 49 -13.36 13.64 5.84
C GLU A 49 -13.69 13.02 7.21
N LEU A 50 -13.09 11.88 7.54
CA LEU A 50 -13.31 11.20 8.82
C LEU A 50 -12.83 12.04 9.99
N LEU A 51 -11.62 12.60 9.93
CA LEU A 51 -11.05 13.44 10.99
C LEU A 51 -11.88 14.72 11.18
N THR A 52 -12.36 15.31 10.08
CA THR A 52 -13.25 16.48 10.13
C THR A 52 -14.58 16.11 10.80
N ARG A 53 -15.20 14.99 10.43
CA ARG A 53 -16.47 14.52 11.03
C ARG A 53 -16.34 14.21 12.51
N LEU A 54 -15.21 13.65 12.93
CA LEU A 54 -14.94 13.33 14.33
C LEU A 54 -14.43 14.53 15.13
N SER A 55 -14.27 15.71 14.50
CA SER A 55 -13.68 16.91 15.13
C SER A 55 -12.31 16.63 15.77
N LEU A 56 -11.54 15.72 15.16
CA LEU A 56 -10.18 15.38 15.57
C LEU A 56 -9.12 16.19 14.83
N LYS A 57 -9.54 16.97 13.82
CA LYS A 57 -8.69 17.92 13.11
C LYS A 57 -8.46 19.13 14.02
N LYS A 58 -7.25 19.24 14.58
CA LYS A 58 -6.82 20.40 15.39
C LYS A 58 -6.62 21.64 14.54
#